data_AF-A0A3B4TIX3-F1
#
_entry.id   AF-A0A3B4TIX3-F1
#
_cell.length_a   1.000
_cell.length_b   1.000
_cell.length_c   1.000
_cell.angle_alpha   90.00
_cell.angle_beta   90.00
_cell.angle_gamma   90.00
#
_symmetry.space_group_name_H-M   'P 1'
#
loop_
_entity.id
_entity.type
_entity.pdbx_description
1 polymer ?
#
loop_
_entity_poly.entity_id
_entity_poly.type
_entity_poly.pdbx_seq_one_letter_code
_entity_poly.pdbx_strand_id
1 'polypeptide(L)'
;MCPHPYHLLWIHSKDWTVQNKMPSYQTKSQTSALLRRTQQCNPGHMAPQREKVSFVAVDGMKTFLVSAYWEHRTEQKEVHVLAVVLRSKTQSYRCHLCCQDQLHISEANSEDKRDQEFLEVKNQEAKTDSFPYTFTVCISTMFEYTNVLQLVQSLEMLQLLGVNRVVIYKTSCSPKIQRILDYYTRKGLVEVIPWSVSRFVNVSRGWLPEHGPGDLHYFGQIPALCDCTYRYMYESKYVALQDIDELILPQSVNSLHPTPKLHPHRAGRMCPG
;
A
#
# COMPACT_ATOMS: atom_id res chain seq x y z
N MET A 1 11.40 17.90 -11.31
CA MET A 1 10.26 17.45 -10.48
C MET A 1 9.02 17.57 -11.35
N CYS A 2 8.28 16.49 -11.55
CA CYS A 2 7.02 16.55 -12.29
C CYS A 2 5.95 17.15 -11.37
N PRO A 3 5.26 18.25 -11.74
CA PRO A 3 4.01 18.63 -11.11
C PRO A 3 2.88 17.70 -11.59
N HIS A 4 1.83 17.55 -10.77
CA HIS A 4 0.73 16.60 -11.00
C HIS A 4 0.02 16.80 -12.35
N PRO A 5 -0.60 15.75 -12.92
CA PRO A 5 -0.63 14.35 -12.46
C PRO A 5 0.47 13.48 -13.11
N TYR A 6 0.91 12.43 -12.41
CA TYR A 6 1.82 11.41 -12.94
C TYR A 6 1.34 10.00 -12.62
N HIS A 7 1.48 9.12 -13.60
CA HIS A 7 0.95 7.76 -13.56
C HIS A 7 2.03 6.75 -13.91
N LEU A 8 1.99 5.59 -13.27
CA LEU A 8 2.96 4.52 -13.44
C LEU A 8 2.29 3.30 -14.02
N LEU A 9 2.94 2.69 -14.99
CA LEU A 9 2.52 1.44 -15.58
C LEU A 9 3.70 0.49 -15.62
N TRP A 10 3.44 -0.78 -15.32
CA TRP A 10 4.41 -1.86 -15.43
C TRP A 10 4.05 -2.79 -16.58
N ILE A 11 5.01 -3.02 -17.48
CA ILE A 11 4.86 -3.92 -18.64
C ILE A 11 5.98 -4.95 -18.61
N HIS A 12 5.67 -6.16 -19.04
CA HIS A 12 6.66 -7.24 -19.19
C HIS A 12 7.12 -7.36 -20.65
N SER A 13 8.40 -7.71 -20.84
CA SER A 13 8.95 -8.06 -22.16
C SER A 13 9.24 -9.56 -22.23
N LYS A 14 8.76 -10.24 -23.28
CA LYS A 14 8.97 -11.69 -23.49
C LYS A 14 10.37 -12.04 -24.01
N ASP A 15 11.20 -11.07 -24.40
CA ASP A 15 12.39 -11.31 -25.21
C ASP A 15 13.73 -11.35 -24.46
N TRP A 16 13.71 -11.53 -23.13
CA TRP A 16 14.95 -11.66 -22.35
C TRP A 16 14.92 -12.88 -21.44
N THR A 17 15.59 -13.95 -21.87
CA THR A 17 16.06 -14.98 -20.96
C THR A 17 17.31 -14.46 -20.25
N VAL A 18 17.29 -14.44 -18.91
CA VAL A 18 18.45 -14.09 -18.09
C VAL A 18 19.56 -15.12 -18.37
N GLN A 19 20.50 -14.79 -19.25
CA GLN A 19 21.78 -15.49 -19.27
C GLN A 19 22.56 -15.05 -18.04
N ASN A 20 22.83 -16.00 -17.14
CA ASN A 20 23.71 -15.86 -15.99
C ASN A 20 25.07 -15.27 -16.42
N LYS A 21 25.23 -13.96 -16.26
CA LYS A 21 26.53 -13.32 -16.07
C LYS A 21 26.33 -12.19 -15.07
N MET A 22 26.94 -12.32 -13.89
CA MET A 22 27.41 -11.14 -13.17
C MET A 22 28.33 -10.37 -14.10
N PRO A 23 28.22 -9.03 -14.11
CA PRO A 23 29.45 -8.26 -13.95
C PRO A 23 29.29 -7.10 -12.96
N SER A 24 30.29 -7.03 -12.09
CA SER A 24 30.95 -5.85 -11.56
C SER A 24 30.41 -4.47 -11.97
N TYR A 25 30.18 -3.65 -10.94
CA TYR A 25 30.30 -2.19 -10.94
C TYR A 25 31.25 -1.65 -12.03
N GLN A 26 30.73 -0.89 -12.98
CA GLN A 26 31.44 0.24 -13.59
C GLN A 26 30.46 1.35 -14.00
N THR A 27 30.62 2.50 -13.38
CA THR A 27 30.18 3.81 -13.86
C THR A 27 30.97 4.17 -15.12
N LYS A 28 30.30 4.59 -16.20
CA LYS A 28 30.77 5.66 -17.11
C LYS A 28 29.68 6.07 -18.10
N SER A 29 29.44 7.38 -18.14
CA SER A 29 28.69 8.08 -19.17
C SER A 29 29.37 7.94 -20.53
N GLN A 30 28.60 7.74 -21.61
CA GLN A 30 28.77 8.55 -22.83
C GLN A 30 27.54 8.45 -23.74
N THR A 31 27.10 9.65 -24.10
CA THR A 31 26.12 10.07 -25.11
C THR A 31 26.12 9.28 -26.41
N SER A 32 24.94 8.90 -26.89
CA SER A 32 24.61 8.95 -28.31
C SER A 32 23.21 9.52 -28.49
N ALA A 33 23.15 10.67 -29.15
CA ALA A 33 21.93 11.32 -29.57
C ALA A 33 21.37 10.59 -30.79
N LEU A 34 20.27 9.87 -30.65
CA LEU A 34 19.36 9.53 -31.74
C LEU A 34 18.01 9.06 -31.16
N LEU A 35 16.92 9.63 -31.71
CA LEU A 35 15.50 9.39 -31.43
C LEU A 35 14.90 10.08 -30.19
N ARG A 36 14.80 11.42 -30.25
CA ARG A 36 13.64 12.13 -29.69
C ARG A 36 12.39 11.76 -30.50
N ARG A 37 11.76 10.64 -30.18
CA ARG A 37 10.33 10.43 -30.48
C ARG A 37 9.61 10.66 -29.16
N THR A 38 9.07 11.86 -28.95
CA THR A 38 8.11 12.11 -27.87
C THR A 38 6.90 11.22 -28.12
N GLN A 39 6.90 10.02 -27.56
CA GLN A 39 5.71 9.19 -27.49
C GLN A 39 4.77 9.87 -26.49
N GLN A 40 3.82 10.63 -27.03
CA GLN A 40 2.71 11.20 -26.30
C GLN A 40 2.03 10.07 -25.53
N CYS A 41 1.67 10.29 -24.25
CA CYS A 41 0.85 9.32 -23.54
C CYS A 41 -0.45 9.16 -24.34
N ASN A 42 -0.62 8.04 -25.03
CA ASN A 42 -1.94 7.56 -25.41
C ASN A 42 -2.37 6.73 -24.21
N PRO A 43 -3.02 7.32 -23.20
CA PRO A 43 -3.50 6.53 -22.09
C PRO A 43 -4.40 5.46 -22.71
N GLY A 44 -4.00 4.19 -22.60
CA GLY A 44 -5.01 3.17 -22.41
C GLY A 44 -5.92 3.64 -21.28
N HIS A 45 -7.19 3.24 -21.30
CA HIS A 45 -8.19 3.65 -20.33
C HIS A 45 -7.56 3.77 -18.94
N MET A 46 -7.62 4.98 -18.34
CA MET A 46 -7.29 5.13 -16.92
C MET A 46 -8.03 4.02 -16.20
N ALA A 47 -7.32 3.21 -15.39
CA ALA A 47 -7.99 2.28 -14.51
C ALA A 47 -9.06 3.10 -13.78
N PRO A 48 -10.35 2.76 -13.94
CA PRO A 48 -11.42 3.65 -13.52
C PRO A 48 -11.19 4.03 -12.06
N GLN A 49 -11.23 5.33 -11.73
CA GLN A 49 -11.26 5.82 -10.34
C GLN A 49 -12.52 5.33 -9.57
N ARG A 50 -13.28 4.41 -10.15
CA ARG A 50 -14.55 3.90 -9.64
C ARG A 50 -14.35 2.45 -9.22
N GLU A 51 -14.57 2.28 -7.92
CA GLU A 51 -14.02 1.25 -7.03
C GLU A 51 -12.54 1.52 -6.70
N LYS A 52 -12.24 1.63 -5.40
CA LYS A 52 -10.88 1.53 -4.85
C LYS A 52 -10.36 0.12 -5.14
N VAL A 53 -10.10 -0.22 -6.41
CA VAL A 53 -9.64 -1.54 -6.79
C VAL A 53 -8.22 -1.66 -6.26
N SER A 54 -8.01 -2.59 -5.33
CA SER A 54 -6.73 -2.81 -4.68
C SER A 54 -5.71 -3.54 -5.58
N PHE A 55 -6.09 -3.87 -6.82
CA PHE A 55 -5.28 -4.67 -7.74
C PHE A 55 -5.55 -4.34 -9.20
N VAL A 56 -4.49 -4.19 -9.98
CA VAL A 56 -4.49 -4.16 -11.45
C VAL A 56 -3.82 -5.43 -11.94
N ALA A 57 -4.55 -6.23 -12.72
CA ALA A 57 -3.98 -7.40 -13.38
C ALA A 57 -3.16 -6.97 -14.59
N VAL A 58 -1.94 -7.48 -14.72
CA VAL A 58 -1.14 -7.25 -15.92
C VAL A 58 -1.55 -8.28 -16.96
N ASP A 59 -2.00 -7.82 -18.13
CA ASP A 59 -2.60 -8.68 -19.16
C ASP A 59 -1.64 -9.82 -19.58
N GLY A 60 -2.20 -11.01 -19.73
CA GLY A 60 -1.46 -12.24 -20.05
C GLY A 60 -0.49 -12.75 -18.96
N MET A 61 -0.52 -12.21 -17.73
CA MET A 61 0.41 -12.58 -16.64
C MET A 61 -0.27 -13.06 -15.35
N LYS A 62 0.53 -13.74 -14.51
CA LYS A 62 0.20 -14.04 -13.10
C LYS A 62 0.82 -13.02 -12.13
N THR A 63 1.04 -11.79 -12.59
CA THR A 63 1.58 -10.69 -11.79
C THR A 63 0.51 -9.63 -11.62
N PHE A 64 0.38 -9.12 -10.40
CA PHE A 64 -0.67 -8.17 -10.02
C PHE A 64 -0.03 -6.97 -9.34
N LEU A 65 -0.38 -5.78 -9.79
CA LEU A 65 0.04 -4.53 -9.15
C LEU A 65 -0.98 -4.18 -8.09
N VAL A 66 -0.53 -3.90 -6.87
CA VAL A 66 -1.39 -3.50 -5.76
C VAL A 66 -1.56 -1.98 -5.76
N SER A 67 -0.43 -1.27 -5.74
CA SER A 67 -0.37 0.18 -5.54
C SER A 67 1.04 0.71 -5.81
N ALA A 68 1.16 1.98 -6.17
CA ALA A 68 2.44 2.70 -6.25
C ALA A 68 2.44 3.89 -5.28
N TYR A 69 3.56 4.10 -4.60
CA TYR A 69 3.73 5.14 -3.59
C TYR A 69 5.04 5.89 -3.78
N TRP A 70 5.02 7.19 -3.51
CA TRP A 70 6.24 7.98 -3.47
C TRP A 70 6.95 7.85 -2.12
N GLU A 71 8.24 7.49 -2.14
CA GLU A 71 9.09 7.46 -0.95
C GLU A 71 9.73 8.84 -0.73
N HIS A 72 9.39 9.48 0.40
CA HIS A 72 9.95 10.78 0.78
C HIS A 72 10.84 10.71 2.02
N ARG A 73 10.96 9.55 2.67
CA ARG A 73 11.76 9.39 3.90
C ARG A 73 13.25 9.24 3.59
N THR A 74 13.59 8.91 2.35
CA THR A 74 14.96 8.80 1.86
C THR A 74 15.37 10.07 1.12
N GLU A 75 16.66 10.40 1.15
CA GLU A 75 17.20 11.50 0.34
C GLU A 75 17.04 11.26 -1.17
N GLN A 76 17.05 9.98 -1.56
CA GLN A 76 16.77 9.53 -2.91
C GLN A 76 15.26 9.52 -3.17
N LYS A 77 14.86 10.16 -4.26
CA LYS A 77 13.47 10.25 -4.71
C LYS A 77 13.11 8.99 -5.50
N GLU A 78 12.32 8.11 -4.88
CA GLU A 78 11.97 6.82 -5.46
C GLU A 78 10.46 6.58 -5.43
N VAL A 79 9.98 5.79 -6.40
CA VAL A 79 8.60 5.29 -6.41
C VAL A 79 8.65 3.81 -6.05
N HIS A 80 8.02 3.45 -4.94
CA HIS A 80 7.86 2.07 -4.51
C HIS A 80 6.59 1.49 -5.10
N VAL A 81 6.71 0.32 -5.73
CA VAL A 81 5.59 -0.40 -6.32
C VAL A 81 5.37 -1.68 -5.53
N LEU A 82 4.15 -1.83 -5.01
CA LEU A 82 3.72 -3.07 -4.39
C LEU A 82 3.13 -3.97 -5.49
N ALA A 83 3.73 -5.13 -5.68
CA ALA A 83 3.29 -6.12 -6.66
C ALA A 83 3.33 -7.53 -6.07
N VAL A 84 2.41 -8.38 -6.51
CA VAL A 84 2.40 -9.81 -6.24
C VAL A 84 2.91 -10.53 -7.49
N VAL A 85 4.02 -11.25 -7.34
CA VAL A 85 4.72 -11.94 -8.44
C VAL A 85 4.80 -13.43 -8.14
N LEU A 86 4.59 -14.27 -9.16
CA LEU A 86 4.78 -15.71 -9.04
C LEU A 86 6.27 -16.08 -8.92
N ARG A 87 6.67 -16.63 -7.77
CA ARG A 87 8.07 -16.99 -7.45
C ARG A 87 8.73 -17.95 -8.44
N SER A 88 7.97 -18.82 -9.10
CA SER A 88 8.50 -19.82 -10.05
C SER A 88 8.84 -19.25 -11.43
N LYS A 89 8.59 -17.96 -11.70
CA LYS A 89 8.89 -17.33 -12.98
C LYS A 89 9.86 -16.17 -12.80
N THR A 90 11.08 -16.30 -13.31
CA THR A 90 11.97 -15.16 -13.53
C THR A 90 11.38 -14.29 -14.63
N GLN A 91 11.06 -13.04 -14.33
CA GLN A 91 10.41 -12.12 -15.27
C GLN A 91 11.20 -10.81 -15.31
N SER A 92 11.35 -10.25 -16.51
CA SER A 92 11.93 -8.92 -16.74
C SER A 92 10.80 -7.91 -16.89
N TYR A 93 10.91 -6.82 -16.15
CA TYR A 93 9.87 -5.79 -16.07
C TYR A 93 10.36 -4.45 -16.63
N ARG A 94 9.44 -3.67 -17.17
CA ARG A 94 9.64 -2.29 -17.62
C ARG A 94 8.69 -1.37 -16.90
N CYS A 95 9.19 -0.21 -16.53
CA CYS A 95 8.39 0.84 -15.91
C CYS A 95 8.16 1.98 -16.91
N HIS A 96 6.90 2.30 -17.11
CA HIS A 96 6.40 3.36 -17.96
C HIS A 96 5.80 4.44 -17.03
N LEU A 97 6.50 5.55 -16.88
CA LEU A 97 6.08 6.69 -16.08
C LEU A 97 5.55 7.79 -17.02
N CYS A 98 4.25 8.06 -16.99
CA CYS A 98 3.69 9.21 -17.67
C CYS A 98 3.78 10.44 -16.76
N CYS A 99 4.42 11.51 -17.23
CA CYS A 99 4.52 12.80 -16.55
C CYS A 99 4.29 13.93 -17.55
N GLN A 100 3.34 14.84 -17.28
CA GLN A 100 3.04 15.97 -18.16
C GLN A 100 2.84 15.56 -19.64
N ASP A 101 2.09 14.47 -19.86
CA ASP A 101 1.87 13.85 -21.18
C ASP A 101 3.15 13.34 -21.89
N GLN A 102 4.28 13.32 -21.18
CA GLN A 102 5.53 12.70 -21.62
C GLN A 102 5.69 11.33 -20.98
N LEU A 103 5.89 10.32 -21.82
CA LEU A 103 6.20 8.97 -21.38
C LEU A 103 7.71 8.85 -21.12
N HIS A 104 8.09 8.65 -19.86
CA HIS A 104 9.42 8.25 -19.45
C HIS A 104 9.46 6.74 -19.24
N ILE A 105 10.38 6.05 -19.91
CA ILE A 105 10.51 4.60 -19.84
C ILE A 105 11.84 4.29 -19.16
N SER A 106 11.81 3.54 -18.06
CA SER A 106 13.02 2.99 -17.46
C SER A 106 13.16 1.49 -17.82
N GLU A 107 14.25 1.26 -18.56
CA GLU A 107 15.02 0.06 -18.95
C GLU A 107 14.58 -0.87 -20.11
N ALA A 108 15.56 -1.01 -21.03
CA ALA A 108 15.71 -1.89 -22.21
C ALA A 108 14.51 -2.02 -23.17
N ASN A 109 14.41 -1.05 -24.09
CA ASN A 109 13.81 -1.09 -25.44
C ASN A 109 12.88 -2.28 -25.78
N SER A 110 11.58 -2.05 -25.97
CA SER A 110 10.83 -2.59 -27.11
C SER A 110 9.45 -1.96 -27.25
N GLU A 111 9.01 -1.92 -28.50
CA GLU A 111 7.71 -1.50 -28.97
C GLU A 111 6.68 -2.61 -28.72
N ASP A 112 5.86 -2.51 -27.68
CA ASP A 112 4.55 -3.19 -27.68
C ASP A 112 3.50 -2.25 -27.08
N LYS A 113 2.65 -1.72 -27.97
CA LYS A 113 1.53 -0.84 -27.65
C LYS A 113 0.26 -1.68 -27.64
N ARG A 114 -0.09 -2.26 -26.49
CA ARG A 114 -1.44 -2.81 -26.28
C ARG A 114 -1.96 -2.38 -24.92
N ASP A 115 -3.18 -1.84 -24.95
CA ASP A 115 -4.02 -1.33 -23.86
C ASP A 115 -3.41 -1.47 -22.45
N GLN A 116 -2.75 -0.39 -22.05
CA GLN A 116 -2.01 -0.33 -20.81
C GLN A 116 -2.82 0.42 -19.75
N GLU A 117 -3.23 -0.26 -18.68
CA GLU A 117 -3.88 0.37 -17.52
C GLU A 117 -2.85 1.01 -16.60
N PHE A 118 -2.78 2.34 -16.60
CA PHE A 118 -1.88 3.08 -15.74
C PHE A 118 -2.40 3.13 -14.30
N LEU A 119 -1.52 2.87 -13.34
CA LEU A 119 -1.76 3.01 -11.91
C LEU A 119 -1.35 4.41 -11.45
N GLU A 120 -2.23 5.07 -10.71
CA GLU A 120 -1.90 6.35 -10.09
C GLU A 120 -0.84 6.17 -8.99
N VAL A 121 0.21 7.00 -9.02
CA VAL A 121 1.16 7.07 -7.90
C VAL A 121 0.50 7.85 -6.77
N LYS A 122 0.33 7.21 -5.62
CA LYS A 122 -0.33 7.79 -4.45
C LYS A 122 0.64 8.56 -3.55
N ASN A 123 0.05 9.32 -2.62
CA ASN A 123 0.75 10.15 -1.62
C ASN A 123 1.69 11.16 -2.27
N GLN A 124 1.16 11.96 -3.19
CA GLN A 124 1.98 12.79 -4.05
C GLN A 124 2.58 14.01 -3.33
N GLU A 125 2.00 14.43 -2.19
CA GLU A 125 2.56 15.45 -1.30
C GLU A 125 2.87 14.85 0.08
N ALA A 126 4.11 14.99 0.54
CA ALA A 126 4.49 14.64 1.90
C ALA A 126 3.87 15.66 2.87
N LYS A 127 3.06 15.16 3.82
CA LYS A 127 2.54 15.97 4.93
C LYS A 127 3.41 15.74 6.14
N THR A 128 4.20 16.75 6.53
CA THR A 128 5.10 16.70 7.68
C THR A 128 4.57 17.46 8.89
N ASP A 129 3.69 18.43 8.66
CA ASP A 129 3.39 19.45 9.68
C ASP A 129 2.12 19.12 10.48
N SER A 130 1.17 18.40 9.88
CA SER A 130 -0.03 17.93 10.57
C SER A 130 -0.55 16.63 9.95
N PHE A 131 -0.82 15.64 10.80
CA PHE A 131 -1.43 14.38 10.40
C PHE A 131 -2.93 14.42 10.71
N PRO A 132 -3.81 14.10 9.74
CA PRO A 132 -5.24 13.93 9.99
C PRO A 132 -5.56 12.94 11.12
N TYR A 133 -4.75 11.89 11.24
CA TYR A 133 -4.90 10.86 12.26
C TYR A 133 -3.68 10.81 13.17
N THR A 134 -3.92 10.61 14.47
CA THR A 134 -2.83 10.44 15.42
C THR A 134 -2.43 8.98 15.47
N PHE A 135 -3.41 8.07 15.49
CA PHE A 135 -3.16 6.65 15.57
C PHE A 135 -4.12 5.89 14.64
N THR A 136 -3.53 5.18 13.69
CA THR A 136 -4.24 4.32 12.74
C THR A 136 -3.92 2.86 13.00
N VAL A 137 -4.95 2.02 13.06
CA VAL A 137 -4.80 0.56 13.13
C VAL A 137 -5.20 -0.05 11.79
N CYS A 138 -4.27 -0.75 11.17
CA CYS A 138 -4.49 -1.55 9.97
C CYS A 138 -4.82 -2.98 10.38
N ILE A 139 -6.06 -3.39 10.12
CA ILE A 139 -6.51 -4.77 10.22
C ILE A 139 -6.34 -5.43 8.86
N SER A 140 -5.77 -6.64 8.89
CA SER A 140 -5.50 -7.46 7.71
C SER A 140 -6.80 -7.91 7.00
N THR A 141 -6.75 -9.00 6.24
CA THR A 141 -7.84 -9.41 5.35
C THR A 141 -9.00 -10.07 6.10
N MET A 142 -10.15 -9.39 6.13
CA MET A 142 -11.41 -9.92 6.65
C MET A 142 -12.08 -10.83 5.61
N PHE A 143 -12.12 -12.12 5.90
CA PHE A 143 -12.71 -13.15 5.03
C PHE A 143 -13.71 -14.02 5.80
N GLU A 144 -14.89 -14.24 5.22
CA GLU A 144 -15.99 -15.04 5.79
C GLU A 144 -16.31 -14.71 7.26
N TYR A 145 -16.05 -13.46 7.67
CA TYR A 145 -16.12 -13.05 9.07
C TYR A 145 -17.57 -12.90 9.53
N THR A 146 -17.89 -13.49 10.69
CA THR A 146 -19.26 -13.56 11.23
C THR A 146 -19.37 -13.14 12.70
N ASN A 147 -18.25 -13.02 13.43
CA ASN A 147 -18.26 -12.78 14.87
C ASN A 147 -18.58 -11.32 15.22
N VAL A 148 -19.86 -11.04 15.45
CA VAL A 148 -20.36 -9.71 15.79
C VAL A 148 -19.75 -9.17 17.09
N LEU A 149 -19.70 -9.99 18.14
CA LEU A 149 -19.26 -9.54 19.46
C LEU A 149 -17.80 -9.15 19.44
N GLN A 150 -16.95 -9.97 18.84
CA GLN A 150 -15.52 -9.69 18.73
C GLN A 150 -15.25 -8.41 17.92
N LEU A 151 -15.92 -8.20 16.77
CA LEU A 151 -15.73 -6.96 16.01
C LEU A 151 -16.11 -5.72 16.82
N VAL A 152 -17.28 -5.74 17.48
CA VAL A 152 -17.74 -4.58 18.27
C VAL A 152 -16.81 -4.36 19.46
N GLN A 153 -16.44 -5.41 20.18
CA GLN A 153 -15.51 -5.32 21.32
C GLN A 153 -14.17 -4.74 20.87
N SER A 154 -13.57 -5.26 19.79
CA SER A 154 -12.29 -4.77 19.30
C SER A 154 -12.37 -3.31 18.85
N LEU A 155 -13.41 -2.91 18.11
CA LEU A 155 -13.55 -1.52 17.65
C LEU A 155 -13.76 -0.53 18.80
N GLU A 156 -14.61 -0.87 19.78
CA GLU A 156 -14.82 -0.03 20.97
C GLU A 156 -13.54 0.04 21.83
N MET A 157 -12.83 -1.07 22.00
CA MET A 157 -11.56 -1.11 22.72
C MET A 157 -10.48 -0.26 22.04
N LEU A 158 -10.33 -0.37 20.71
CA LEU A 158 -9.40 0.48 19.95
C LEU A 158 -9.74 1.96 20.13
N GLN A 159 -11.03 2.31 20.06
CA GLN A 159 -11.47 3.68 20.28
C GLN A 159 -11.15 4.18 21.70
N LEU A 160 -11.38 3.36 22.73
CA LEU A 160 -11.03 3.68 24.12
C LEU A 160 -9.52 3.88 24.32
N LEU A 161 -8.70 3.10 23.62
CA LEU A 161 -7.24 3.21 23.64
C LEU A 161 -6.72 4.46 22.89
N GLY A 162 -7.60 5.24 22.26
CA GLY A 162 -7.24 6.48 21.56
C GLY A 162 -6.93 6.30 20.08
N VAL A 163 -7.29 5.15 19.49
CA VAL A 163 -7.23 4.96 18.04
C VAL A 163 -8.33 5.78 17.38
N ASN A 164 -7.95 6.66 16.45
CA ASN A 164 -8.89 7.54 15.76
C ASN A 164 -9.12 7.18 14.28
N ARG A 165 -8.46 6.14 13.78
CA ARG A 165 -8.73 5.53 12.47
C ARG A 165 -8.46 4.02 12.53
N VAL A 166 -9.42 3.22 12.07
CA VAL A 166 -9.26 1.78 11.87
C VAL A 166 -9.47 1.49 10.40
N VAL A 167 -8.60 0.70 9.79
CA VAL A 167 -8.63 0.38 8.36
C VAL A 167 -8.78 -1.11 8.23
N ILE A 168 -9.79 -1.58 7.51
CA ILE A 168 -10.10 -2.99 7.37
C ILE A 168 -10.07 -3.37 5.90
N TYR A 169 -9.16 -4.26 5.52
CA TYR A 169 -9.15 -4.86 4.19
C TYR A 169 -10.19 -5.97 4.14
N LYS A 170 -11.25 -5.80 3.35
CA LYS A 170 -12.41 -6.69 3.36
C LYS A 170 -12.49 -7.51 2.10
N THR A 171 -12.36 -8.82 2.24
CA THR A 171 -12.67 -9.80 1.19
C THR A 171 -14.15 -10.18 1.24
N SER A 172 -14.63 -10.67 2.38
CA SER A 172 -16.03 -11.07 2.57
C SER A 172 -16.41 -11.10 4.05
N CYS A 173 -17.70 -10.86 4.34
CA CYS A 173 -18.24 -10.93 5.69
C CYS A 173 -19.76 -11.18 5.64
N SER A 174 -20.37 -11.53 6.78
CA SER A 174 -21.83 -11.65 6.86
C SER A 174 -22.55 -10.30 6.70
N PRO A 175 -23.86 -10.29 6.34
CA PRO A 175 -24.64 -9.06 6.29
C PRO A 175 -24.73 -8.32 7.63
N LYS A 176 -24.69 -9.04 8.76
CA LYS A 176 -24.67 -8.44 10.10
C LYS A 176 -23.37 -7.67 10.33
N ILE A 177 -22.23 -8.27 9.97
CA ILE A 177 -20.92 -7.59 10.03
C ILE A 177 -20.90 -6.36 9.12
N GLN A 178 -21.43 -6.47 7.89
CA GLN A 178 -21.47 -5.33 6.97
C GLN A 178 -22.20 -4.12 7.58
N ARG A 179 -23.36 -4.34 8.23
CA ARG A 179 -24.09 -3.25 8.92
C ARG A 179 -23.28 -2.57 10.00
N ILE A 180 -22.46 -3.33 10.74
CA ILE A 180 -21.57 -2.80 11.79
C ILE A 180 -20.45 -1.98 11.16
N LEU A 181 -19.80 -2.50 10.11
CA LEU A 181 -18.79 -1.76 9.36
C LEU A 181 -19.35 -0.44 8.83
N ASP A 182 -20.53 -0.47 8.20
CA ASP A 182 -21.19 0.72 7.68
C ASP A 182 -21.49 1.75 8.78
N TYR A 183 -21.88 1.29 9.97
CA TYR A 183 -22.09 2.14 11.13
C TYR A 183 -20.80 2.84 11.57
N TYR A 184 -19.70 2.11 11.78
CA TYR A 184 -18.43 2.70 12.20
C TYR A 184 -17.76 3.53 11.11
N THR A 185 -18.03 3.24 9.83
CA THR A 185 -17.63 4.12 8.72
C THR A 185 -18.36 5.45 8.76
N ARG A 186 -19.69 5.45 8.97
CA ARG A 186 -20.44 6.71 9.17
C ARG A 186 -20.03 7.45 10.44
N LYS A 187 -19.66 6.73 11.50
CA LYS A 187 -19.10 7.30 12.74
C LYS A 187 -17.72 7.95 12.52
N GLY A 188 -17.07 7.67 11.38
CA GLY A 188 -15.76 8.20 11.03
C GLY A 188 -14.57 7.41 11.60
N LEU A 189 -14.80 6.31 12.31
CA LEU A 189 -13.74 5.47 12.89
C LEU A 189 -13.16 4.51 11.85
N VAL A 190 -14.01 3.77 11.14
CA VAL A 190 -13.59 2.65 10.27
C VAL A 190 -13.58 3.05 8.79
N GLU A 191 -12.47 2.80 8.10
CA GLU A 191 -12.42 2.77 6.64
C GLU A 191 -12.35 1.32 6.15
N VAL A 192 -13.26 0.94 5.24
CA VAL A 192 -13.26 -0.37 4.61
C VAL A 192 -12.60 -0.27 3.23
N ILE A 193 -11.55 -1.05 3.02
CA ILE A 193 -10.87 -1.16 1.72
C ILE A 193 -11.28 -2.49 1.08
N PRO A 194 -11.92 -2.49 -0.11
CA PRO A 194 -12.24 -3.72 -0.82
C PRO A 194 -10.96 -4.50 -1.18
N TRP A 195 -10.91 -5.78 -0.79
CA TRP A 195 -9.78 -6.66 -1.04
C TRP A 195 -10.18 -7.86 -1.90
N SER A 196 -10.44 -7.61 -3.17
CA SER A 196 -10.95 -8.62 -4.11
C SER A 196 -9.85 -9.39 -4.84
N VAL A 197 -8.76 -9.73 -4.14
CA VAL A 197 -7.58 -10.41 -4.73
C VAL A 197 -7.93 -11.79 -5.32
N SER A 198 -8.93 -12.46 -4.75
CA SER A 198 -9.44 -13.75 -5.20
C SER A 198 -10.07 -13.73 -6.59
N ARG A 199 -10.38 -12.55 -7.16
CA ARG A 199 -10.82 -12.40 -8.55
C ARG A 199 -9.69 -12.66 -9.55
N PHE A 200 -8.44 -12.57 -9.09
CA PHE A 200 -7.26 -12.54 -9.94
C PHE A 200 -6.32 -13.73 -9.70
N VAL A 201 -6.28 -14.25 -8.46
CA VAL A 201 -5.44 -15.39 -8.07
C VAL A 201 -6.19 -16.40 -7.22
N ASN A 202 -5.73 -17.64 -7.26
CA ASN A 202 -6.15 -18.62 -6.27
C ASN A 202 -5.47 -18.31 -4.93
N VAL A 203 -6.23 -17.82 -3.96
CA VAL A 203 -5.71 -17.55 -2.61
C VAL A 203 -5.71 -18.81 -1.76
N SER A 204 -4.63 -18.99 -1.01
CA SER A 204 -4.59 -20.01 0.03
C SER A 204 -5.53 -19.63 1.18
N ARG A 205 -6.29 -20.63 1.64
CA ARG A 205 -7.21 -20.52 2.80
C ARG A 205 -6.56 -20.95 4.13
N GLY A 206 -5.29 -21.34 4.12
CA GLY A 206 -4.57 -21.79 5.32
C GLY A 206 -3.16 -21.21 5.35
N TRP A 207 -2.54 -21.20 6.53
CA TRP A 207 -1.17 -20.73 6.64
C TRP A 207 -0.14 -21.75 6.11
N LEU A 208 -0.47 -23.05 6.15
CA LEU A 208 0.37 -24.15 5.67
C LEU A 208 0.07 -24.46 4.20
N PRO A 209 1.06 -24.41 3.28
CA PRO A 209 0.84 -24.72 1.86
C PRO A 209 0.23 -26.10 1.61
N GLU A 210 0.55 -27.07 2.45
CA GLU A 210 0.06 -28.46 2.34
C GLU A 210 -1.45 -28.57 2.63
N HIS A 211 -1.97 -27.74 3.54
CA HIS A 211 -3.39 -27.73 3.93
C HIS A 211 -4.20 -26.63 3.23
N GLY A 212 -3.52 -25.64 2.65
CA GLY A 212 -4.10 -24.57 1.88
C GLY A 212 -3.22 -24.25 0.67
N PRO A 213 -3.29 -25.02 -0.42
CA PRO A 213 -2.59 -24.68 -1.64
C PRO A 213 -3.19 -23.40 -2.24
N GLY A 214 -2.35 -22.57 -2.85
CA GLY A 214 -2.77 -21.33 -3.52
C GLY A 214 -1.59 -20.64 -4.18
N ASP A 215 -1.87 -19.80 -5.19
CA ASP A 215 -0.89 -18.93 -5.82
C ASP A 215 -0.44 -17.81 -4.88
N LEU A 216 -1.31 -17.37 -3.95
CA LEU A 216 -1.04 -16.34 -2.95
C LEU A 216 -1.26 -16.86 -1.53
N HIS A 217 -0.27 -16.70 -0.66
CA HIS A 217 -0.33 -17.13 0.74
C HIS A 217 -1.43 -16.38 1.52
N TYR A 218 -2.19 -17.16 2.29
CA TYR A 218 -3.18 -16.75 3.28
C TYR A 218 -3.91 -15.44 3.00
N PHE A 219 -4.85 -15.48 2.04
CA PHE A 219 -5.67 -14.34 1.58
C PHE A 219 -4.92 -13.06 1.18
N GLY A 220 -3.58 -13.10 1.05
CA GLY A 220 -2.78 -11.92 0.79
C GLY A 220 -2.72 -10.93 1.96
N GLN A 221 -2.65 -11.41 3.21
CA GLN A 221 -2.50 -10.52 4.37
C GLN A 221 -1.28 -9.59 4.26
N ILE A 222 -0.13 -10.11 3.84
CA ILE A 222 1.11 -9.33 3.70
C ILE A 222 0.94 -8.14 2.72
N PRO A 223 0.52 -8.35 1.45
CA PRO A 223 0.32 -7.23 0.54
C PRO A 223 -0.73 -6.22 1.03
N ALA A 224 -1.76 -6.66 1.76
CA ALA A 224 -2.75 -5.75 2.36
C ALA A 224 -2.12 -4.84 3.43
N LEU A 225 -1.33 -5.40 4.34
CA LEU A 225 -0.67 -4.65 5.41
C LEU A 225 0.45 -3.73 4.87
N CYS A 226 1.17 -4.17 3.84
CA CYS A 226 2.13 -3.31 3.12
C CYS A 226 1.42 -2.12 2.47
N ASP A 227 0.31 -2.35 1.76
CA ASP A 227 -0.51 -1.28 1.17
C ASP A 227 -0.99 -0.30 2.25
N CYS A 228 -1.46 -0.80 3.40
CA CYS A 228 -1.93 0.05 4.49
C CYS A 228 -0.82 0.94 5.05
N THR A 229 0.36 0.37 5.27
CA THR A 229 1.51 1.08 5.82
C THR A 229 1.88 2.28 4.95
N TYR A 230 2.00 2.06 3.63
CA TYR A 230 2.32 3.15 2.72
C TYR A 230 1.15 4.10 2.54
N ARG A 231 -0.09 3.61 2.42
CA ARG A 231 -1.29 4.45 2.26
C ARG A 231 -1.42 5.50 3.36
N TYR A 232 -1.16 5.15 4.61
CA TYR A 232 -1.34 6.06 5.74
C TYR A 232 -0.05 6.71 6.25
N MET A 233 1.09 6.52 5.56
CA MET A 233 2.39 7.02 6.04
C MET A 233 2.47 8.55 6.18
N TYR A 234 1.67 9.31 5.41
CA TYR A 234 1.56 10.77 5.52
C TYR A 234 0.17 11.23 5.97
N GLU A 235 -0.70 10.30 6.39
CA GLU A 235 -2.00 10.63 6.96
C GLU A 235 -2.06 10.36 8.47
N SER A 236 -1.13 9.57 8.99
CA SER A 236 -1.13 9.11 10.37
C SER A 236 0.21 9.32 11.04
N LYS A 237 0.21 9.85 12.26
CA LYS A 237 1.43 9.97 13.06
C LYS A 237 1.99 8.62 13.50
N TYR A 238 1.08 7.68 13.84
CA TYR A 238 1.42 6.29 14.18
C TYR A 238 0.51 5.34 13.41
N VAL A 239 1.09 4.24 12.92
CA VAL A 239 0.38 3.14 12.27
C VAL A 239 0.75 1.84 12.98
N ALA A 240 -0.25 1.06 13.37
CA ALA A 240 -0.07 -0.29 13.90
C ALA A 240 -0.72 -1.32 12.99
N LEU A 241 -0.09 -2.49 12.85
CA LEU A 241 -0.61 -3.63 12.11
C LEU A 241 -1.10 -4.65 13.15
N GLN A 242 -2.36 -5.06 13.07
CA GLN A 242 -2.98 -5.87 14.12
C GLN A 242 -4.09 -6.74 13.53
N ASP A 243 -4.28 -7.95 14.03
CA ASP A 243 -5.49 -8.73 13.72
C ASP A 243 -6.66 -8.35 14.63
N ILE A 244 -7.89 -8.67 14.19
CA ILE A 244 -9.13 -8.22 14.84
C ILE A 244 -9.39 -8.90 16.20
N ASP A 245 -8.80 -10.06 16.45
CA ASP A 245 -8.81 -10.82 17.72
C ASP A 245 -7.70 -10.43 18.69
N GLU A 246 -6.74 -9.61 18.28
CA GLU A 246 -5.64 -9.18 19.14
C GLU A 246 -5.90 -7.77 19.68
N LEU A 247 -5.21 -7.38 20.76
CA LEU A 247 -5.22 -6.01 21.28
C LEU A 247 -3.82 -5.65 21.80
N ILE A 248 -3.31 -4.51 21.36
CA ILE A 248 -2.08 -3.91 21.91
C ILE A 248 -2.46 -3.05 23.11
N LEU A 249 -2.10 -3.49 24.32
CA LEU A 249 -2.42 -2.79 25.56
C LEU A 249 -1.18 -2.05 26.12
N PRO A 250 -1.31 -0.76 26.47
CA PRO A 250 -0.24 -0.06 27.17
C PRO A 250 -0.08 -0.59 28.60
N GLN A 251 1.17 -0.85 29.02
CA GLN A 251 1.46 -1.38 30.36
C GLN A 251 1.47 -0.32 31.46
N SER A 252 1.80 0.94 31.12
CA SER A 252 2.06 2.01 32.09
C SER A 252 1.27 3.30 31.85
N VAL A 253 0.46 3.36 30.81
CA VAL A 253 -0.42 4.48 30.47
C VAL A 253 -1.81 3.95 30.12
N ASN A 254 -2.84 4.80 30.22
CA ASN A 254 -4.22 4.36 30.00
C ASN A 254 -4.64 4.34 28.51
N SER A 255 -3.83 4.93 27.62
CA SER A 255 -4.14 5.06 26.20
C SER A 255 -2.88 5.05 25.34
N LEU A 256 -3.01 4.63 24.08
CA LEU A 256 -1.97 4.75 23.04
C LEU A 256 -1.76 6.21 22.59
N HIS A 257 -2.73 7.08 22.88
CA HIS A 257 -2.55 8.51 22.64
C HIS A 257 -1.39 9.04 23.48
N PRO A 258 -0.39 9.73 22.89
CA PRO A 258 0.63 10.41 23.67
C PRO A 258 -0.05 11.48 24.51
N THR A 259 -0.04 11.33 25.83
CA THR A 259 -0.29 12.45 26.73
C THR A 259 0.99 13.28 26.74
N PRO A 260 0.92 14.62 26.62
CA PRO A 260 2.05 15.46 26.96
C PRO A 260 2.40 15.12 28.41
N LYS A 261 3.57 14.53 28.65
CA LYS A 261 4.11 14.46 30.01
C LYS A 261 4.22 15.91 30.46
N LEU A 262 3.34 16.38 31.35
CA LEU A 262 3.63 17.58 32.12
C LEU A 262 4.96 17.30 32.80
N HIS A 263 6.03 17.95 32.34
CA HIS A 263 7.23 18.03 33.13
C HIS A 263 6.80 18.62 34.48
N PRO A 264 7.14 17.98 35.62
CA PRO A 264 6.97 18.65 36.88
C PRO A 264 7.80 19.92 36.78
N HIS A 265 7.13 21.08 36.93
CA HIS A 265 7.79 22.36 37.06
C HIS A 265 8.95 22.16 38.05
N ARG A 266 10.18 22.48 37.59
CA ARG A 266 11.33 22.64 38.47
C ARG A 266 10.86 23.52 39.62
N ALA A 267 10.81 22.97 40.83
CA ALA A 267 10.73 23.78 42.03
C ALA A 267 11.89 24.77 41.97
N GLY A 268 11.57 26.05 41.77
CA GLY A 268 12.54 27.13 41.80
C GLY A 268 13.20 27.12 43.17
N ARG A 269 14.52 26.93 43.18
CA ARG A 269 15.33 27.25 44.36
C ARG A 269 15.31 28.78 44.50
N MET A 270 14.62 29.23 45.53
CA MET A 270 14.66 30.58 46.05
C MET A 270 16.07 30.82 46.62
N CYS A 271 16.82 31.77 46.06
CA CYS A 271 18.08 32.24 46.65
C CYS A 271 17.76 33.03 47.93
N PRO A 272 18.45 32.79 49.06
CA PRO A 272 18.36 33.70 50.19
C PRO A 272 19.25 34.92 49.95
N GLY A 273 18.69 36.11 50.21
CA GLY A 273 19.45 37.28 50.63
C GLY A 273 19.54 37.34 52.15
#